data_AF-A0ABD3VUR8-F1
#
_entry.id   AF-A0ABD3VUR8-F1
#
_cell.length_a   1.000
_cell.length_b   1.000
_cell.length_c   1.000
_cell.angle_alpha   90.00
_cell.angle_beta   90.00
_cell.angle_gamma   90.00
#
_symmetry.space_group_name_H-M   'P 1'
#
loop_
_entity.id
_entity.type
_entity.pdbx_description
1 polymer ?
#
loop_
_entity_poly.entity_id
_entity_poly.type
_entity_poly.pdbx_seq_one_letter_code
_entity_poly.pdbx_strand_id
1 'polypeptide(L)'
;PIFPSEVLKLDPRSIKMFKQALRDGKEKVFNIRIMVVGPYDVGKTTLTMRLLGKDVNICDKHATEGIDIQTECCKVSLATGEWITQEQ
;
A
#
# COMPACT_ATOMS: atom_id res chain seq x y z
N PRO A 1 21.41 -15.30 -9.15
CA PRO A 1 20.28 -14.61 -8.48
C PRO A 1 19.06 -15.52 -8.42
N ILE A 2 18.55 -15.79 -7.22
CA ILE A 2 17.26 -16.46 -7.03
C ILE A 2 16.19 -15.41 -7.32
N PHE A 3 15.29 -15.68 -8.28
CA PHE A 3 14.20 -14.79 -8.62
C PHE A 3 12.95 -15.12 -7.83
N PRO A 4 12.11 -14.13 -7.47
CA PRO A 4 10.77 -14.37 -6.94
C PRO A 4 9.94 -15.22 -7.91
N SER A 5 9.02 -16.02 -7.37
CA SER A 5 8.18 -16.93 -8.16
C SER A 5 7.33 -16.19 -9.20
N GLU A 6 6.97 -14.95 -8.91
CA GLU A 6 6.21 -14.03 -9.75
C GLU A 6 6.98 -13.68 -11.02
N VAL A 7 8.29 -13.46 -10.89
CA VAL A 7 9.16 -13.14 -12.03
C VAL A 7 9.39 -14.37 -12.91
N LEU A 8 9.48 -15.56 -12.31
CA LEU A 8 9.68 -16.81 -13.04
C LEU A 8 8.47 -17.22 -13.89
N LYS A 9 7.27 -16.74 -13.54
CA LYS A 9 6.03 -16.99 -14.27
C LYS A 9 5.81 -16.03 -15.45
N LEU A 10 6.67 -15.02 -15.60
CA LEU A 10 6.58 -14.06 -16.71
C LEU A 10 7.06 -14.68 -18.02
N ASP A 11 6.66 -14.08 -19.14
CA ASP A 11 7.15 -14.48 -20.45
C ASP A 11 8.67 -14.20 -20.59
N PRO A 12 9.36 -14.89 -21.53
CA PRO A 12 10.81 -14.77 -21.68
C PRO A 12 11.32 -13.35 -21.94
N ARG A 13 10.52 -12.49 -22.60
CA ARG A 13 10.89 -11.10 -22.87
C ARG A 13 10.85 -10.28 -21.58
N SER A 14 9.81 -10.43 -20.78
CA SER A 14 9.67 -9.79 -19.47
C SER A 14 10.78 -10.20 -18.50
N ILE A 15 11.17 -11.48 -18.48
CA ILE A 15 12.32 -11.95 -17.68
C ILE A 15 13.62 -11.27 -18.13
N LYS A 16 13.83 -11.12 -19.45
CA LYS A 16 15.02 -10.44 -19.99
C LYS A 16 15.04 -8.95 -19.59
N MET A 17 13.90 -8.26 -19.68
CA MET A 17 13.78 -6.87 -19.25
C MET A 17 14.02 -6.72 -17.75
N PHE A 18 13.48 -7.62 -16.92
CA PHE A 18 13.73 -7.63 -15.48
C PHE A 18 15.22 -7.81 -15.15
N LYS A 19 15.89 -8.76 -15.83
CA LYS A 19 17.34 -8.96 -15.68
C LYS A 19 18.15 -7.75 -16.12
N GLN A 20 17.71 -7.04 -17.15
CA GLN A 20 18.37 -5.84 -17.65
C GLN A 20 18.21 -4.68 -16.65
N ALA A 21 16.98 -4.45 -16.15
CA ALA A 21 16.71 -3.46 -15.13
C ALA A 21 17.53 -3.69 -13.84
N LEU A 22 17.72 -4.95 -13.42
CA LEU A 22 18.58 -5.29 -12.29
C LEU A 22 20.06 -4.95 -12.50
N ARG A 23 20.54 -4.88 -13.75
CA ARG A 23 21.91 -4.45 -14.09
C ARG A 23 22.00 -2.94 -14.16
N ASP A 24 21.00 -2.31 -14.77
CA ASP A 24 21.00 -0.89 -15.09
C ASP A 24 20.82 0.00 -13.84
N GLY A 25 20.23 -0.53 -12.76
CA GLY A 25 20.19 0.18 -11.49
C GLY A 25 19.34 -0.49 -10.42
N LYS A 26 19.26 0.17 -9.26
CA LYS A 26 18.34 -0.18 -8.17
C LYS A 26 17.43 1.02 -7.92
N GLU A 27 16.13 0.78 -7.90
CA GLU A 27 15.14 1.75 -7.46
C GLU A 27 14.54 1.28 -6.12
N LYS A 28 14.42 2.18 -5.15
CA LYS A 28 13.77 1.87 -3.88
C LYS A 28 12.26 2.06 -4.04
N VAL A 29 11.51 0.97 -4.04
CA VAL A 29 10.04 1.00 -4.07
C VAL A 29 9.52 0.87 -2.65
N PHE A 30 8.96 1.96 -2.11
CA PHE A 30 8.32 1.99 -0.80
C PHE A 30 6.80 1.92 -0.95
N ASN A 31 6.28 0.72 -1.18
CA ASN A 31 4.85 0.47 -1.31
C ASN A 31 4.45 -0.68 -0.38
N ILE A 32 3.37 -0.48 0.39
CA ILE A 32 2.80 -1.49 1.28
C ILE A 32 1.31 -1.64 0.98
N ARG A 33 0.84 -2.90 1.00
CA ARG A 33 -0.59 -3.22 0.94
C ARG A 33 -1.05 -3.68 2.31
N ILE A 34 -2.01 -2.98 2.89
CA ILE A 34 -2.59 -3.30 4.19
C ILE A 34 -4.04 -3.75 3.97
N MET A 35 -4.37 -4.96 4.43
CA MET A 35 -5.74 -5.48 4.39
C MET A 35 -6.39 -5.32 5.75
N VAL A 36 -7.55 -4.67 5.80
CA VAL A 36 -8.35 -4.51 7.03
C VAL A 36 -9.53 -5.48 6.96
N VAL A 37 -9.49 -6.53 7.78
CA VAL A 37 -10.46 -7.64 7.76
C VAL A 37 -11.10 -7.85 9.13
N GLY A 38 -12.28 -8.45 9.14
CA GLY A 38 -13.08 -8.67 10.35
C GLY A 38 -14.58 -8.75 10.05
N PRO A 39 -15.41 -9.16 11.03
CA PRO A 39 -16.84 -9.40 10.84
C PRO A 39 -17.61 -8.20 10.28
N TYR A 40 -18.83 -8.41 9.80
CA TYR A 40 -19.70 -7.34 9.32
C TYR A 40 -19.89 -6.27 10.42
N ASP A 41 -19.84 -5.00 10.02
CA ASP A 41 -20.12 -3.84 10.89
C ASP A 41 -19.27 -3.68 12.18
N VAL A 42 -18.04 -4.20 12.20
CA VAL A 42 -17.12 -4.02 13.35
C VAL A 42 -16.28 -2.73 13.31
N GLY A 43 -16.62 -1.78 12.43
CA GLY A 43 -15.92 -0.50 12.32
C GLY A 43 -14.61 -0.52 11.51
N LYS A 44 -14.40 -1.51 10.64
CA LYS A 44 -13.22 -1.56 9.74
C LYS A 44 -13.04 -0.28 8.93
N THR A 45 -14.11 0.19 8.32
CA THR A 45 -14.16 1.41 7.50
C THR A 45 -13.84 2.65 8.34
N THR A 46 -14.40 2.72 9.55
CA THR A 46 -14.15 3.79 10.52
C THR A 46 -12.68 3.82 10.94
N LEU A 47 -12.08 2.66 11.23
CA LEU A 47 -10.67 2.54 11.58
C LEU A 47 -9.77 2.99 10.42
N THR A 48 -10.00 2.48 9.21
CA THR A 48 -9.23 2.88 8.03
C THR A 48 -9.27 4.38 7.83
N MET A 49 -10.46 5.00 7.90
CA MET A 49 -10.61 6.43 7.68
C MET A 49 -9.90 7.28 8.73
N ARG A 50 -9.94 6.87 10.01
CA ARG A 50 -9.18 7.52 11.09
C ARG A 50 -7.67 7.41 10.89
N LEU A 51 -7.17 6.24 10.49
CA LEU A 51 -5.75 6.04 10.19
C LEU A 51 -5.27 6.94 9.05
N LEU A 52 -6.15 7.24 8.09
CA LEU A 52 -5.88 8.16 6.99
C LEU A 52 -6.10 9.64 7.35
N GLY A 53 -6.46 9.95 8.60
CA GLY A 53 -6.75 11.32 9.04
C GLY A 53 -7.98 11.93 8.37
N LYS A 54 -8.87 11.12 7.78
CA LYS A 54 -10.11 11.58 7.14
C LYS A 54 -11.16 11.85 8.21
N ASP A 55 -11.97 12.87 8.01
CA ASP A 55 -13.11 13.14 8.89
C ASP A 55 -14.09 11.95 8.89
N VAL A 56 -14.55 11.60 10.08
CA VAL A 56 -15.46 10.48 10.29
C VAL A 56 -16.72 10.97 10.97
N ASN A 57 -17.74 11.29 10.17
CA ASN A 57 -19.10 11.39 10.69
C ASN A 57 -19.67 9.98 10.83
N ILE A 58 -19.80 9.51 12.07
CA ILE A 58 -20.26 8.14 12.37
C ILE A 58 -21.74 7.98 11.99
N CYS A 59 -22.54 9.04 12.11
CA CYS A 59 -23.98 9.01 11.85
C CYS A 59 -24.32 8.70 10.39
N ASP A 60 -23.42 9.04 9.46
CA ASP A 60 -23.63 8.89 8.02
C ASP A 60 -22.92 7.65 7.44
N LYS A 61 -22.23 6.87 8.29
CA LYS A 61 -21.44 5.71 7.84
C LYS A 61 -22.27 4.45 7.92
N HIS A 62 -22.51 3.85 6.76
CA HIS A 62 -23.02 2.49 6.66
C HIS A 62 -21.87 1.49 6.51
N ALA A 63 -22.14 0.22 6.81
CA ALA A 63 -21.19 -0.86 6.58
C ALA A 63 -20.75 -0.87 5.10
N THR A 64 -19.46 -1.12 4.86
CA THR A 64 -18.95 -1.23 3.50
C THR A 64 -19.51 -2.47 2.83
N GLU A 65 -20.28 -2.27 1.77
CA GLU A 65 -20.72 -3.32 0.87
C GLU A 65 -19.66 -3.52 -0.23
N GLY A 66 -19.13 -4.74 -0.35
CA GLY A 66 -18.09 -5.08 -1.33
C GLY A 66 -16.66 -4.73 -0.88
N ILE A 67 -15.79 -4.37 -1.84
CA ILE A 67 -14.37 -4.11 -1.62
C ILE A 67 -14.11 -2.61 -1.70
N ASP A 68 -13.54 -2.03 -0.65
CA ASP A 68 -13.05 -0.64 -0.63
C ASP A 68 -11.51 -0.63 -0.70
N ILE A 69 -10.96 0.12 -1.65
CA ILE A 69 -9.51 0.27 -1.85
C ILE A 69 -9.13 1.72 -1.66
N GLN A 70 -8.38 1.99 -0.60
CA GLN A 70 -7.80 3.30 -0.32
C GLN A 70 -6.32 3.28 -0.69
N THR A 71 -5.88 4.22 -1.52
CA THR A 71 -4.47 4.40 -1.89
C THR A 71 -4.02 5.75 -1.38
N GLU A 72 -3.08 5.75 -0.44
CA GLU A 72 -2.58 6.98 0.18
C GLU A 72 -1.06 6.97 0.21
N CYS A 73 -0.47 8.13 -0.04
CA CYS A 73 0.97 8.33 0.08
C CYS A 73 1.28 8.88 1.46
N CYS A 74 2.28 8.29 2.12
CA CYS A 74 2.76 8.76 3.40
C CYS A 74 4.26 9.06 3.31
N LYS A 75 4.70 10.11 4.00
CA LYS A 75 6.11 10.50 4.06
C LYS A 75 6.65 10.12 5.44
N VAL A 76 7.75 9.35 5.46
CA VAL A 76 8.45 8.96 6.68
C VAL A 76 9.91 9.35 6.55
N SER A 77 10.45 10.01 7.57
CA SER A 77 11.89 10.22 7.68
C SER A 77 12.56 8.89 7.98
N LEU A 78 13.34 8.37 7.03
CA LEU A 78 14.09 7.12 7.26
C LEU A 78 15.26 7.29 8.23
N ALA A 79 15.66 8.53 8.53
CA ALA A 79 16.72 8.82 9.50
C ALA A 79 16.19 8.82 10.94
N THR A 80 14.97 9.32 11.16
CA THR A 80 14.38 9.47 12.50
C THR A 80 13.27 8.46 12.79
N GLY A 81 12.72 7.81 11.76
CA GLY A 81 11.56 6.91 11.89
C GLY A 81 10.23 7.63 12.09
N GLU A 82 10.20 8.95 11.97
CA GLU A 82 9.03 9.78 12.25
C GLU A 82 8.21 10.05 11.00
N TRP A 83 6.88 10.13 11.18
CA TRP A 83 5.95 10.57 10.15
C TRP A 83 6.13 12.06 9.87
N ILE A 84 6.23 12.41 8.59
CA ILE A 84 6.28 13.81 8.15
C ILE A 84 4.83 14.24 7.92
N THR A 85 4.24 14.87 8.95
CA THR A 85 2.88 15.39 8.92
C THR A 85 2.90 16.84 8.46
N GLN A 86 2.55 17.06 7.20
CA GLN A 86 2.31 18.34 6.48
C GLN A 86 3.48 18.96 5.69
N GLU A 87 3.08 19.47 4.52
CA GLU A 87 3.79 20.39 3.63
C GLU A 87 3.65 21.81 4.17
N GLN A 88 4.76 22.56 4.19
CA GLN A 88 4.72 24.02 4.15
C GLN A 88 4.26 24.48 2.77
#